data_AF-A0A7V2VJD9-F1
#
_entry.id   AF-A0A7V2VJD9-F1
#
_cell.length_a   1.000
_cell.length_b   1.000
_cell.length_c   1.000
_cell.angle_alpha   90.00
_cell.angle_beta   90.00
_cell.angle_gamma   90.00
#
_symmetry.space_group_name_H-M   'P 1'
#
loop_
_entity.id
_entity.type
_entity.pdbx_description
1 polymer ?
#
loop_
_entity_poly.entity_id
_entity_poly.type
_entity_poly.pdbx_seq_one_letter_code
_entity_poly.pdbx_strand_id
1 'polypeptide(L)'
;MKANTRRSVAVFAGLIGCVGLAFVLRMVELDLPVLRWDEGWSLAHASLPWSALLQVASEDWHPPLYTALLKIWLITGKTAFGIRYLSVLLGVLAVPLSYRMALAWLADRRIGLLAAFFAAVAPLLVYYGQVTRMYPLAAVMVLLAAYFLLRGAGRPGAWRYDLGLALATVGAMSTLYHTLWPLIGLYLYGAITDRRRLPRLILIGLGAVLLYSPWLIYAWPTVRARMATGPAAGVDPLRGTLAYLGPTLEGLAFPYGSGWVATAAFGLTLLAGFAVRPPRREQAIRLLLPLLVVGTTVLGIAYVSQSSRWFAVRHLVPAIPFLGLLVAWALDGLWSRWRPLLPLALLLLTLAYWPTCSRFVYAKTLEVVDPFDPTADYRYLIERAGSDDLVYFNVLSKAGWYENLRQSGDPAWSYAMRWDPIIEPMERIAARITRDTERYQRLWFVLYKGTFGPNVDLKVWLDDRFFPAGGEWQGDTLYLAYAAPQAGWTEVSSDALFGGLIRLQTAHLTPQVEPGGVFAVELRWEAVEPVSTDYKVFVHLTDESGALLAQHDGIPGSGSRPTTTWEPGQVVTDRHGVFLPTQIPHRMRVWVGLYDPATGERLLLPDGSDRVELTTLEFP
;
A
#
# COMPACT_ATOMS: atom_id res chain seq x y z
N MET A 1 -8.21 53.58 -14.70
CA MET A 1 -7.87 52.29 -15.38
C MET A 1 -6.48 51.75 -15.03
N LYS A 2 -5.38 52.47 -15.27
CA LYS A 2 -3.99 51.98 -15.06
C LYS A 2 -3.68 51.38 -13.67
N ALA A 3 -4.19 51.96 -12.59
CA ALA A 3 -3.97 51.45 -11.22
C ALA A 3 -4.69 50.12 -10.92
N ASN A 4 -5.87 49.91 -11.51
CA ASN A 4 -6.66 48.68 -11.31
C ASN A 4 -6.07 47.51 -12.14
N THR A 5 -5.52 47.82 -13.31
CA THR A 5 -4.74 46.90 -14.13
C THR A 5 -3.45 46.49 -13.41
N ARG A 6 -2.66 47.44 -12.88
CA ARG A 6 -1.43 47.15 -12.11
C ARG A 6 -1.70 46.28 -10.88
N ARG A 7 -2.76 46.55 -10.11
CA ARG A 7 -3.16 45.71 -8.97
C ARG A 7 -3.60 44.30 -9.39
N SER A 8 -4.24 44.15 -10.55
CA SER A 8 -4.63 42.83 -11.05
C SER A 8 -3.44 42.02 -11.55
N VAL A 9 -2.47 42.67 -12.20
CA VAL A 9 -1.20 42.06 -12.62
C VAL A 9 -0.39 41.59 -11.40
N ALA A 10 -0.26 42.42 -10.35
CA ALA A 10 0.47 42.04 -9.15
C ALA A 10 -0.16 40.83 -8.42
N VAL A 11 -1.49 40.76 -8.36
CA VAL A 11 -2.18 39.61 -7.76
C VAL A 11 -1.99 38.34 -8.60
N PHE A 12 -2.04 38.45 -9.92
CA PHE A 12 -1.81 37.33 -10.81
C PHE A 12 -0.36 36.81 -10.71
N ALA A 13 0.62 37.71 -10.71
CA ALA A 13 2.02 37.38 -10.49
C ALA A 13 2.26 36.73 -9.12
N GLY A 14 1.61 37.24 -8.07
CA GLY A 14 1.68 36.63 -6.73
C GLY A 14 1.12 35.21 -6.69
N LEU A 15 0.02 34.94 -7.40
CA LEU A 15 -0.53 33.60 -7.50
C LEU A 15 0.39 32.65 -8.28
N ILE A 16 0.96 33.10 -9.40
CA ILE A 16 1.97 32.34 -10.15
C ILE A 16 3.17 32.03 -9.25
N GLY A 17 3.63 33.01 -8.46
CA GLY A 17 4.67 32.80 -7.46
C GLY A 17 4.33 31.72 -6.44
N CYS A 18 3.09 31.70 -5.92
CA CYS A 18 2.64 30.64 -5.01
C CYS A 18 2.61 29.26 -5.68
N VAL A 19 2.15 29.18 -6.94
CA VAL A 19 2.11 27.93 -7.71
C VAL A 19 3.53 27.42 -8.01
N GLY A 20 4.43 28.31 -8.44
CA GLY A 20 5.84 27.99 -8.68
C GLY A 20 6.55 27.53 -7.41
N LEU A 21 6.33 28.23 -6.29
CA LEU A 21 6.85 27.82 -4.98
C LEU A 21 6.31 26.44 -4.58
N ALA A 22 5.00 26.20 -4.73
CA ALA A 22 4.38 24.92 -4.41
C ALA A 22 4.95 23.77 -5.22
N PHE A 23 5.24 24.01 -6.50
CA PHE A 23 5.89 23.05 -7.38
C PHE A 23 7.32 22.77 -6.91
N VAL A 24 8.14 23.81 -6.72
CA VAL A 24 9.53 23.65 -6.26
C VAL A 24 9.60 22.86 -4.95
N LEU A 25 8.82 23.25 -3.94
CA LEU A 25 8.82 22.57 -2.64
C LEU A 25 8.38 21.10 -2.72
N ARG A 26 7.56 20.72 -3.71
CA ARG A 26 7.14 19.32 -3.90
C ARG A 26 8.06 18.54 -4.82
N MET A 27 8.97 19.20 -5.55
CA MET A 27 9.97 18.54 -6.38
C MET A 27 11.29 18.27 -5.65
N VAL A 28 11.56 18.99 -4.56
CA VAL A 28 12.73 18.77 -3.70
C VAL A 28 12.78 17.32 -3.22
N GLU A 29 13.88 16.64 -3.53
CA GLU A 29 14.16 15.25 -3.15
C GLU A 29 13.05 14.27 -3.55
N LEU A 30 12.33 14.51 -4.66
CA LEU A 30 11.19 13.66 -5.02
C LEU A 30 11.57 12.19 -5.30
N ASP A 31 12.78 11.95 -5.81
CA ASP A 31 13.27 10.62 -6.18
C ASP A 31 14.26 10.01 -5.17
N LEU A 32 14.74 10.79 -4.20
CA LEU A 32 15.77 10.32 -3.26
C LEU A 32 15.24 9.32 -2.20
N PRO A 33 14.07 9.56 -1.56
CA PRO A 33 13.53 8.61 -0.60
C PRO A 33 13.15 7.30 -1.27
N VAL A 34 13.56 6.19 -0.65
CA VAL A 34 13.17 4.85 -1.07
C VAL A 34 11.64 4.69 -1.11
N LEU A 35 11.14 3.77 -1.94
CA LEU A 35 9.71 3.57 -2.11
C LEU A 35 9.10 2.98 -0.82
N ARG A 36 8.14 3.67 -0.21
CA ARG A 36 7.52 3.23 1.07
C ARG A 36 6.58 2.04 0.89
N TRP A 37 6.17 1.44 1.99
CA TRP A 37 5.19 0.35 2.01
C TRP A 37 3.86 0.73 1.33
N ASP A 38 3.35 1.92 1.59
CA ASP A 38 2.07 2.39 1.06
C ASP A 38 2.18 2.83 -0.41
N GLU A 39 3.34 3.33 -0.84
CA GLU A 39 3.61 3.61 -2.24
C GLU A 39 3.81 2.34 -3.07
N GLY A 40 4.52 1.35 -2.53
CA GLY A 40 4.59 0.01 -3.10
C GLY A 40 3.18 -0.57 -3.26
N TRP A 41 2.34 -0.46 -2.24
CA TRP A 41 0.94 -0.90 -2.30
C TRP A 41 0.19 -0.23 -3.45
N SER A 42 0.26 1.10 -3.53
CA SER A 42 -0.40 1.86 -4.59
C SER A 42 0.11 1.51 -5.99
N LEU A 43 1.40 1.29 -6.18
CA LEU A 43 1.97 0.89 -7.47
C LEU A 43 1.54 -0.53 -7.89
N ALA A 44 1.65 -1.51 -6.99
CA ALA A 44 1.21 -2.88 -7.26
C ALA A 44 -0.29 -2.92 -7.57
N HIS A 45 -1.09 -2.29 -6.73
CA HIS A 45 -2.55 -2.25 -6.88
C HIS A 45 -2.99 -1.61 -8.21
N ALA A 46 -2.34 -0.52 -8.61
CA ALA A 46 -2.59 0.13 -9.91
C ALA A 46 -2.09 -0.71 -11.11
N SER A 47 -1.10 -1.59 -10.90
CA SER A 47 -0.57 -2.48 -11.94
C SER A 47 -1.50 -3.68 -12.22
N LEU A 48 -2.41 -4.02 -11.30
CA LEU A 48 -3.37 -5.12 -11.49
C LEU A 48 -4.37 -4.87 -12.63
N PRO A 49 -4.95 -5.93 -13.24
CA PRO A 49 -6.10 -5.81 -14.12
C PRO A 49 -7.27 -5.09 -13.44
N TRP A 50 -8.16 -4.44 -14.21
CA TRP A 50 -9.26 -3.63 -13.66
C TRP A 50 -10.17 -4.40 -12.69
N SER A 51 -10.50 -5.65 -13.00
CA SER A 51 -11.33 -6.50 -12.12
C SER A 51 -10.65 -6.75 -10.77
N ALA A 52 -9.38 -7.16 -10.80
CA ALA A 52 -8.57 -7.37 -9.61
C ALA A 52 -8.37 -6.06 -8.82
N LEU A 53 -8.14 -4.93 -9.49
CA LEU A 53 -8.01 -3.63 -8.85
C LEU A 53 -9.27 -3.27 -8.05
N LEU A 54 -10.46 -3.39 -8.65
CA LEU A 54 -11.72 -3.08 -7.96
C LEU A 54 -11.97 -4.02 -6.78
N GLN A 55 -11.68 -5.31 -6.96
CA GLN A 55 -11.80 -6.30 -5.89
C GLN A 55 -10.87 -5.97 -4.72
N VAL A 56 -9.58 -5.78 -4.98
CA VAL A 56 -8.59 -5.42 -3.95
C VAL A 56 -8.96 -4.10 -3.27
N ALA A 57 -9.46 -3.11 -4.03
CA ALA A 57 -9.91 -1.84 -3.45
C ALA A 57 -11.12 -2.00 -2.51
N SER A 58 -12.01 -2.96 -2.76
CA SER A 58 -13.16 -3.24 -1.87
C SER A 58 -12.74 -3.91 -0.56
N GLU A 59 -11.56 -4.54 -0.56
CA GLU A 59 -10.93 -5.21 0.58
C GLU A 59 -9.88 -4.30 1.26
N ASP A 60 -9.53 -3.16 0.66
CA ASP A 60 -8.61 -2.15 1.21
C ASP A 60 -9.35 -1.06 2.02
N TRP A 61 -8.59 -0.23 2.74
CA TRP A 61 -9.05 0.90 3.57
C TRP A 61 -9.52 2.09 2.73
N HIS A 62 -9.39 2.02 1.41
CA HIS A 62 -9.50 3.18 0.54
C HIS A 62 -10.33 2.89 -0.71
N PRO A 63 -11.27 3.77 -1.07
CA PRO A 63 -11.97 3.70 -2.35
C PRO A 63 -11.05 3.85 -3.57
N PRO A 64 -11.49 3.45 -4.78
CA PRO A 64 -10.59 3.13 -5.88
C PRO A 64 -10.21 4.33 -6.74
N LEU A 65 -10.78 5.54 -6.55
CA LEU A 65 -10.63 6.62 -7.53
C LEU A 65 -9.17 7.03 -7.76
N TYR A 66 -8.39 7.14 -6.68
CA TYR A 66 -6.96 7.47 -6.81
C TYR A 66 -6.18 6.34 -7.48
N THR A 67 -6.39 5.09 -7.08
CA THR A 67 -5.69 3.94 -7.68
C THR A 67 -6.07 3.77 -9.16
N ALA A 68 -7.33 4.00 -9.52
CA ALA A 68 -7.79 4.00 -10.91
C ALA A 68 -7.13 5.12 -11.74
N LEU A 69 -7.01 6.32 -11.16
CA LEU A 69 -6.28 7.43 -11.79
C LEU A 69 -4.79 7.10 -11.93
N LEU A 70 -4.18 6.52 -10.90
CA LEU A 70 -2.78 6.10 -10.93
C LEU A 70 -2.55 5.03 -12.00
N LYS A 71 -3.45 4.05 -12.15
CA LYS A 71 -3.38 3.03 -13.20
C LYS A 71 -3.31 3.64 -14.59
N ILE A 72 -4.14 4.66 -14.87
CA ILE A 72 -4.09 5.40 -16.13
C ILE A 72 -2.76 6.16 -16.25
N TRP A 73 -2.28 6.74 -15.15
CA TRP A 73 -1.02 7.49 -15.09
C TRP A 73 0.23 6.63 -15.33
N LEU A 74 0.20 5.34 -15.00
CA LEU A 74 1.34 4.42 -15.19
C LEU A 74 1.78 4.27 -16.66
N ILE A 75 1.01 4.78 -17.64
CA ILE A 75 1.47 4.94 -19.03
C ILE A 75 2.74 5.81 -19.16
N THR A 76 3.00 6.66 -18.17
CA THR A 76 4.19 7.54 -18.13
C THR A 76 5.43 6.83 -17.57
N GLY A 77 5.27 5.60 -17.06
CA GLY A 77 6.33 4.83 -16.41
C GLY A 77 6.01 4.49 -14.96
N LYS A 78 6.82 3.61 -14.37
CA LYS A 78 6.64 3.06 -13.01
C LYS A 78 7.77 3.42 -12.04
N THR A 79 8.66 4.32 -12.42
CA THR A 79 9.74 4.85 -11.56
C THR A 79 9.19 5.58 -10.33
N ALA A 80 9.98 5.67 -9.25
CA ALA A 80 9.56 6.34 -8.01
C ALA A 80 9.20 7.81 -8.25
N PHE A 81 10.03 8.55 -8.99
CA PHE A 81 9.71 9.89 -9.48
C PHE A 81 8.37 9.95 -10.21
N GLY A 82 8.17 9.11 -11.23
CA GLY A 82 7.01 9.15 -12.12
C GLY A 82 5.68 8.95 -11.40
N ILE A 83 5.62 8.00 -10.46
CA ILE A 83 4.40 7.75 -9.69
C ILE A 83 4.10 8.84 -8.65
N ARG A 84 5.14 9.42 -8.04
CA ARG A 84 5.01 10.54 -7.09
C ARG A 84 4.60 11.83 -7.80
N TYR A 85 4.99 12.01 -9.05
CA TYR A 85 4.69 13.21 -9.83
C TYR A 85 3.19 13.45 -10.00
N LEU A 86 2.36 12.40 -10.10
CA LEU A 86 0.89 12.54 -10.10
C LEU A 86 0.40 13.28 -8.84
N SER A 87 0.86 12.85 -7.66
CA SER A 87 0.54 13.51 -6.38
C SER A 87 1.07 14.93 -6.31
N VAL A 88 2.24 15.21 -6.90
CA VAL A 88 2.80 16.56 -7.00
C VAL A 88 1.86 17.46 -7.78
N LEU A 89 1.41 17.03 -8.96
CA LEU A 89 0.49 17.82 -9.79
C LEU A 89 -0.83 18.13 -9.06
N LEU A 90 -1.39 17.13 -8.38
CA LEU A 90 -2.62 17.29 -7.59
C LEU A 90 -2.40 18.24 -6.39
N GLY A 91 -1.26 18.11 -5.70
CA GLY A 91 -0.87 18.98 -4.60
C GLY A 91 -0.64 20.43 -5.03
N VAL A 92 -0.04 20.64 -6.21
CA VAL A 92 0.14 21.97 -6.82
C VAL A 92 -1.20 22.55 -7.26
N LEU A 93 -2.10 21.74 -7.82
CA LEU A 93 -3.46 22.17 -8.21
C LEU A 93 -4.30 22.64 -7.02
N ALA A 94 -4.06 22.12 -5.81
CA ALA A 94 -4.75 22.57 -4.61
C ALA A 94 -4.49 24.07 -4.32
N VAL A 95 -3.32 24.62 -4.69
CA VAL A 95 -2.93 26.02 -4.43
C VAL A 95 -3.80 27.06 -5.16
N PRO A 96 -3.94 27.03 -6.50
CA PRO A 96 -4.83 27.94 -7.19
C PRO A 96 -6.30 27.69 -6.84
N LEU A 97 -6.68 26.45 -6.47
CA LEU A 97 -8.02 26.17 -5.97
C LEU A 97 -8.28 26.81 -4.60
N SER A 98 -7.30 26.82 -3.69
CA SER A 98 -7.39 27.55 -2.42
C SER A 98 -7.60 29.05 -2.65
N TYR A 99 -6.87 29.66 -3.60
CA TYR A 99 -7.09 31.05 -4.02
C TYR A 99 -8.53 31.28 -4.52
N ARG A 100 -9.00 30.42 -5.43
CA ARG A 100 -10.34 30.53 -6.04
C ARG A 100 -11.47 30.34 -5.03
N MET A 101 -11.30 29.41 -4.10
CA MET A 101 -12.22 29.20 -2.99
C MET A 101 -12.26 30.41 -2.07
N ALA A 102 -11.11 30.94 -1.64
CA ALA A 102 -11.03 32.13 -0.79
C ALA A 102 -11.68 33.36 -1.45
N LEU A 103 -11.51 33.53 -2.76
CA LEU A 103 -12.22 34.54 -3.53
C LEU A 103 -13.74 34.32 -3.57
N ALA A 104 -14.19 33.07 -3.72
CA ALA A 104 -15.62 32.76 -3.67
C ALA A 104 -16.21 33.00 -2.27
N TRP A 105 -15.39 32.89 -1.23
CA TRP A 105 -15.78 33.02 0.17
C TRP A 105 -15.89 34.48 0.66
N LEU A 106 -14.83 35.28 0.49
CA LEU A 106 -14.78 36.66 0.99
C LEU A 106 -14.70 37.73 -0.08
N ALA A 107 -14.53 37.35 -1.36
CA ALA A 107 -14.26 38.28 -2.47
C ALA A 107 -13.02 39.17 -2.26
N ASP A 108 -12.10 38.74 -1.40
CA ASP A 108 -10.86 39.46 -1.09
C ASP A 108 -9.65 38.77 -1.73
N ARG A 109 -8.98 39.48 -2.63
CA ARG A 109 -7.79 39.00 -3.34
C ARG A 109 -6.59 38.80 -2.43
N ARG A 110 -6.45 39.58 -1.35
CA ARG A 110 -5.33 39.47 -0.41
C ARG A 110 -5.47 38.20 0.41
N ILE A 111 -6.65 37.97 0.99
CA ILE A 111 -6.95 36.72 1.70
C ILE A 111 -6.79 35.53 0.77
N GLY A 112 -7.21 35.65 -0.50
CA GLY A 112 -6.97 34.62 -1.50
C GLY A 112 -5.49 34.31 -1.70
N LEU A 113 -4.63 35.32 -1.83
CA LEU A 113 -3.19 35.10 -1.97
C LEU A 113 -2.57 34.50 -0.72
N LEU A 114 -2.97 34.95 0.48
CA LEU A 114 -2.52 34.38 1.74
C LEU A 114 -2.92 32.91 1.88
N ALA A 115 -4.15 32.54 1.47
CA ALA A 115 -4.61 31.16 1.48
C ALA A 115 -3.84 30.28 0.48
N ALA A 116 -3.54 30.79 -0.72
CA ALA A 116 -2.68 30.09 -1.68
C ALA A 116 -1.25 29.94 -1.18
N PHE A 117 -0.67 30.98 -0.60
CA PHE A 117 0.65 30.91 0.00
C PHE A 117 0.70 29.86 1.11
N PHE A 118 -0.29 29.84 2.01
CA PHE A 118 -0.41 28.81 3.03
C PHE A 118 -0.48 27.40 2.42
N ALA A 119 -1.34 27.18 1.41
CA ALA A 119 -1.44 25.88 0.75
C ALA A 119 -0.13 25.45 0.05
N ALA A 120 0.66 26.41 -0.45
CA ALA A 120 1.95 26.15 -1.08
C ALA A 120 2.97 25.61 -0.08
N VAL A 121 3.01 26.17 1.14
CA VAL A 121 4.06 25.91 2.15
C VAL A 121 3.64 25.03 3.33
N ALA A 122 2.34 24.76 3.51
CA ALA A 122 1.84 24.00 4.65
C ALA A 122 2.46 22.59 4.65
N PRO A 123 3.14 22.18 5.74
CA PRO A 123 4.00 21.00 5.73
C PRO A 123 3.23 19.72 5.45
N LEU A 124 1.98 19.60 5.96
CA LEU A 124 1.13 18.44 5.68
C LEU A 124 0.78 18.32 4.19
N LEU A 125 0.53 19.45 3.51
CA LEU A 125 0.21 19.48 2.08
C LEU A 125 1.45 19.30 1.19
N VAL A 126 2.63 19.71 1.65
CA VAL A 126 3.89 19.44 0.95
C VAL A 126 4.25 17.96 1.13
N TYR A 127 4.23 17.44 2.36
CA TYR A 127 4.60 16.05 2.66
C TYR A 127 3.78 15.06 1.82
N TYR A 128 2.45 15.11 1.94
CA TYR A 128 1.55 14.19 1.22
C TYR A 128 1.38 14.55 -0.25
N GLY A 129 1.81 15.74 -0.67
CA GLY A 129 1.96 16.09 -2.08
C GLY A 129 3.09 15.35 -2.79
N GLN A 130 4.00 14.70 -2.05
CA GLN A 130 5.14 13.94 -2.58
C GLN A 130 5.03 12.44 -2.34
N VAL A 131 3.88 11.97 -1.84
CA VAL A 131 3.64 10.55 -1.57
C VAL A 131 2.63 10.04 -2.59
N THR A 132 2.88 8.88 -3.18
CA THR A 132 2.00 8.23 -4.18
C THR A 132 0.70 7.72 -3.54
N ARG A 133 -0.13 8.63 -3.03
CA ARG A 133 -1.36 8.35 -2.28
C ARG A 133 -2.43 9.40 -2.57
N MET A 134 -3.66 9.08 -2.19
CA MET A 134 -4.89 9.80 -2.51
C MET A 134 -5.11 11.14 -1.81
N TYR A 135 -4.27 11.51 -0.84
CA TYR A 135 -4.54 12.69 0.00
C TYR A 135 -4.60 14.03 -0.76
N PRO A 136 -3.71 14.32 -1.74
CA PRO A 136 -3.83 15.53 -2.54
C PRO A 136 -5.12 15.57 -3.38
N LEU A 137 -5.52 14.42 -3.95
CA LEU A 137 -6.78 14.31 -4.70
C LEU A 137 -7.98 14.61 -3.79
N ALA A 138 -7.96 14.09 -2.56
CA ALA A 138 -9.02 14.31 -1.59
C ALA A 138 -9.14 15.81 -1.23
N ALA A 139 -8.01 16.50 -1.03
CA ALA A 139 -8.02 17.95 -0.79
C ALA A 139 -8.57 18.74 -1.99
N VAL A 140 -8.19 18.37 -3.21
CA VAL A 140 -8.72 18.98 -4.45
C VAL A 140 -10.24 18.79 -4.55
N MET A 141 -10.76 17.59 -4.29
CA MET A 141 -12.20 17.31 -4.39
C MET A 141 -13.01 18.09 -3.33
N VAL A 142 -12.52 18.18 -2.10
CA VAL A 142 -13.19 18.99 -1.05
C VAL A 142 -13.12 20.49 -1.35
N LEU A 143 -12.01 20.99 -1.90
CA LEU A 143 -11.88 22.38 -2.36
C LEU A 143 -12.86 22.69 -3.50
N LEU A 144 -13.01 21.79 -4.47
CA LEU A 144 -13.96 21.92 -5.57
C LEU A 144 -15.40 21.93 -5.04
N ALA A 145 -15.74 21.01 -4.12
CA ALA A 145 -17.06 20.98 -3.48
C ALA A 145 -17.37 22.32 -2.79
N ALA A 146 -16.43 22.86 -2.00
CA ALA A 146 -16.59 24.17 -1.35
C ALA A 146 -16.74 25.31 -2.36
N TYR A 147 -15.93 25.33 -3.42
CA TYR A 147 -16.02 26.33 -4.47
C TYR A 147 -17.40 26.31 -5.16
N PHE A 148 -17.89 25.14 -5.56
CA PHE A 148 -19.18 24.99 -6.21
C PHE A 148 -20.35 25.35 -5.26
N LEU A 149 -20.27 24.95 -4.00
CA LEU A 149 -21.24 25.32 -2.97
C LEU A 149 -21.38 26.85 -2.87
N LEU A 150 -20.27 27.56 -2.70
CA LEU A 150 -20.24 29.02 -2.55
C LEU A 150 -20.70 29.74 -3.83
N ARG A 151 -20.32 29.24 -5.00
CA ARG A 151 -20.65 29.89 -6.29
C ARG A 151 -22.10 29.69 -6.74
N GLY A 152 -22.73 28.59 -6.32
CA GLY A 152 -24.12 28.27 -6.66
C GLY A 152 -25.18 29.03 -5.86
N ALA A 153 -24.80 29.76 -4.81
CA ALA A 153 -25.73 30.54 -4.01
C ALA A 153 -26.31 31.73 -4.80
N GLY A 154 -27.64 31.76 -4.97
CA GLY A 154 -28.39 32.92 -5.43
C GLY A 154 -28.18 33.35 -6.90
N ARG A 155 -27.72 32.46 -7.80
CA ARG A 155 -27.42 32.81 -9.20
C ARG A 155 -28.31 32.09 -10.24
N PRO A 156 -28.67 32.76 -11.36
CA PRO A 156 -29.19 32.10 -12.57
C PRO A 156 -28.20 31.04 -13.07
N GLY A 157 -28.68 29.87 -13.51
CA GLY A 157 -27.82 28.77 -13.97
C GLY A 157 -27.17 27.95 -12.84
N ALA A 158 -27.71 28.02 -11.62
CA ALA A 158 -27.19 27.32 -10.43
C ALA A 158 -27.03 25.78 -10.62
N TRP A 159 -27.76 25.16 -11.54
CA TRP A 159 -27.67 23.71 -11.79
C TRP A 159 -26.26 23.24 -12.15
N ARG A 160 -25.47 24.04 -12.88
CA ARG A 160 -24.07 23.70 -13.22
C ARG A 160 -23.19 23.63 -11.97
N TYR A 161 -23.43 24.54 -11.03
CA TYR A 161 -22.71 24.54 -9.76
C TYR A 161 -23.19 23.41 -8.84
N ASP A 162 -24.47 23.05 -8.88
CA ASP A 162 -24.94 21.89 -8.13
C ASP A 162 -24.42 20.57 -8.69
N LEU A 163 -24.36 20.44 -10.03
CA LEU A 163 -23.74 19.30 -10.68
C LEU A 163 -22.26 19.23 -10.30
N GLY A 164 -21.54 20.35 -10.34
CA GLY A 164 -20.15 20.42 -9.89
C GLY A 164 -20.00 20.04 -8.40
N LEU A 165 -20.92 20.48 -7.54
CA LEU A 165 -20.95 20.09 -6.13
C LEU A 165 -21.20 18.58 -5.98
N ALA A 166 -22.19 18.02 -6.69
CA ALA A 166 -22.50 16.59 -6.67
C ALA A 166 -21.29 15.75 -7.09
N LEU A 167 -20.69 16.08 -8.23
CA LEU A 167 -19.53 15.37 -8.78
C LEU A 167 -18.30 15.47 -7.85
N ALA A 168 -18.05 16.64 -7.27
CA ALA A 168 -16.95 16.81 -6.32
C ALA A 168 -17.20 16.05 -5.01
N THR A 169 -18.45 15.99 -4.52
CA THR A 169 -18.84 15.19 -3.35
C THR A 169 -18.63 13.70 -3.62
N VAL A 170 -19.13 13.18 -4.74
CA VAL A 170 -18.91 11.77 -5.14
C VAL A 170 -17.43 11.48 -5.32
N GLY A 171 -16.69 12.37 -5.98
CA GLY A 171 -15.24 12.24 -6.18
C GLY A 171 -14.46 12.20 -4.87
N ALA A 172 -14.80 13.05 -3.90
CA ALA A 172 -14.21 13.05 -2.57
C ALA A 172 -14.46 11.72 -1.84
N MET A 173 -15.74 11.28 -1.79
CA MET A 173 -16.13 10.01 -1.17
C MET A 173 -15.45 8.81 -1.83
N SER A 174 -15.26 8.86 -3.15
CA SER A 174 -14.58 7.83 -3.94
C SER A 174 -13.06 7.90 -3.87
N THR A 175 -12.49 8.88 -3.15
CA THR A 175 -11.04 9.03 -2.96
C THR A 175 -10.61 8.57 -1.57
N LEU A 176 -11.34 8.98 -0.52
CA LEU A 176 -10.99 8.71 0.87
C LEU A 176 -12.25 8.76 1.74
N TYR A 177 -12.55 7.71 2.50
CA TYR A 177 -13.74 7.66 3.37
C TYR A 177 -13.81 8.83 4.36
N HIS A 178 -12.65 9.28 4.88
CA HIS A 178 -12.57 10.41 5.82
C HIS A 178 -12.94 11.77 5.22
N THR A 179 -13.12 11.89 3.90
CA THR A 179 -13.65 13.12 3.28
C THR A 179 -15.11 13.38 3.65
N LEU A 180 -15.83 12.38 4.17
CA LEU A 180 -17.17 12.54 4.73
C LEU A 180 -17.23 13.69 5.75
N TRP A 181 -16.23 13.80 6.63
CA TRP A 181 -16.21 14.78 7.71
C TRP A 181 -16.13 16.24 7.24
N PRO A 182 -15.17 16.64 6.37
CA PRO A 182 -15.18 17.99 5.83
C PRO A 182 -16.41 18.25 4.95
N LEU A 183 -16.93 17.25 4.23
CA LEU A 183 -18.18 17.39 3.47
C LEU A 183 -19.38 17.71 4.37
N ILE A 184 -19.53 17.03 5.51
CA ILE A 184 -20.57 17.37 6.50
C ILE A 184 -20.46 18.86 6.91
N GLY A 185 -19.25 19.34 7.21
CA GLY A 185 -19.01 20.74 7.54
C GLY A 185 -19.45 21.70 6.42
N LEU A 186 -19.18 21.36 5.16
CA LEU A 186 -19.60 22.14 3.99
C LEU A 186 -21.14 22.19 3.84
N TYR A 187 -21.82 21.04 3.93
CA TYR A 187 -23.27 20.98 3.77
C TYR A 187 -23.99 21.65 4.96
N LEU A 188 -23.47 21.52 6.18
CA LEU A 188 -23.96 22.26 7.36
C LEU A 188 -23.82 23.76 7.17
N TYR A 189 -22.67 24.24 6.68
CA TYR A 189 -22.49 25.65 6.36
C TYR A 189 -23.54 26.15 5.35
N GLY A 190 -23.75 25.40 4.25
CA GLY A 190 -24.77 25.73 3.26
C GLY A 190 -26.19 25.79 3.84
N ALA A 191 -26.53 24.83 4.70
CA ALA A 191 -27.83 24.76 5.38
C ALA A 191 -28.07 25.92 6.36
N ILE A 192 -27.02 26.32 7.10
CA ILE A 192 -27.09 27.41 8.09
C ILE A 192 -27.19 28.77 7.39
N THR A 193 -26.44 28.96 6.31
CA THR A 193 -26.33 30.27 5.63
C THR A 193 -27.48 30.57 4.69
N ASP A 194 -28.11 29.55 4.09
CA ASP A 194 -29.28 29.72 3.23
C ASP A 194 -30.28 28.57 3.43
N ARG A 195 -31.19 28.76 4.40
CA ARG A 195 -32.25 27.78 4.71
C ARG A 195 -33.16 27.47 3.52
N ARG A 196 -33.30 28.38 2.55
CA ARG A 196 -34.13 28.13 1.36
C ARG A 196 -33.46 27.13 0.42
N ARG A 197 -32.13 27.01 0.48
CA ARG A 197 -31.36 26.04 -0.32
C ARG A 197 -31.27 24.66 0.33
N LEU A 198 -31.73 24.50 1.58
CA LEU A 198 -31.65 23.24 2.32
C LEU A 198 -32.25 22.04 1.57
N PRO A 199 -33.49 22.08 1.03
CA PRO A 199 -34.05 20.93 0.30
C PRO A 199 -33.20 20.54 -0.91
N ARG A 200 -32.63 21.53 -1.60
CA ARG A 200 -31.75 21.35 -2.76
C ARG A 200 -30.41 20.74 -2.35
N LEU A 201 -29.81 21.18 -1.24
CA LEU A 201 -28.58 20.59 -0.71
C LEU A 201 -28.80 19.16 -0.25
N ILE A 202 -29.95 18.86 0.37
CA ILE A 202 -30.34 17.49 0.72
C ILE A 202 -30.43 16.64 -0.55
N LEU A 203 -31.11 17.12 -1.59
CA LEU A 203 -31.22 16.39 -2.87
C LEU A 203 -29.85 16.11 -3.50
N ILE A 204 -28.94 17.09 -3.51
CA ILE A 204 -27.57 16.92 -4.02
C ILE A 204 -26.80 15.90 -3.18
N GLY A 205 -26.91 15.99 -1.85
CA GLY A 205 -26.25 15.06 -0.93
C GLY A 205 -26.76 13.62 -1.09
N LEU A 206 -28.09 13.43 -1.14
CA LEU A 206 -28.71 12.14 -1.38
C LEU A 206 -28.36 11.58 -2.77
N GLY A 207 -28.34 12.42 -3.80
CA GLY A 207 -27.90 12.03 -5.13
C GLY A 207 -26.44 11.58 -5.15
N ALA A 208 -25.55 12.27 -4.44
CA ALA A 208 -24.15 11.86 -4.31
C ALA A 208 -24.01 10.52 -3.54
N VAL A 209 -24.75 10.34 -2.45
CA VAL A 209 -24.80 9.07 -1.72
C VAL A 209 -25.34 7.95 -2.59
N LEU A 210 -26.38 8.21 -3.39
CA LEU A 210 -26.95 7.22 -4.32
C LEU A 210 -25.95 6.82 -5.40
N LEU A 211 -25.19 7.78 -5.95
CA LEU A 211 -24.15 7.48 -6.94
C LEU A 211 -22.95 6.72 -6.33
N TYR A 212 -22.67 6.96 -5.06
CA TYR A 212 -21.60 6.26 -4.32
C TYR A 212 -22.05 4.89 -3.75
N SER A 213 -23.35 4.66 -3.64
CA SER A 213 -23.89 3.47 -2.97
C SER A 213 -23.49 2.14 -3.62
N PRO A 214 -23.34 1.99 -4.96
CA PRO A 214 -22.89 0.73 -5.53
C PRO A 214 -21.49 0.34 -5.02
N TRP A 215 -20.58 1.30 -4.91
CA TRP A 215 -19.26 1.07 -4.31
C TRP A 215 -19.38 0.73 -2.83
N LEU A 216 -20.16 1.50 -2.08
CA LEU A 216 -20.33 1.27 -0.65
C LEU A 216 -20.92 -0.10 -0.35
N ILE A 217 -21.90 -0.56 -1.13
CA ILE A 217 -22.51 -1.90 -1.01
C ILE A 217 -21.44 -2.97 -1.25
N TYR A 218 -20.62 -2.80 -2.29
CA TYR A 218 -19.55 -3.74 -2.63
C TYR A 218 -18.47 -3.83 -1.55
N ALA A 219 -18.03 -2.68 -0.99
CA ALA A 219 -17.00 -2.62 0.05
C ALA A 219 -17.54 -2.79 1.49
N TRP A 220 -18.87 -2.85 1.69
CA TRP A 220 -19.50 -2.84 3.01
C TRP A 220 -19.02 -3.94 3.97
N PRO A 221 -18.84 -5.21 3.53
CA PRO A 221 -18.34 -6.26 4.42
C PRO A 221 -16.98 -5.92 5.05
N THR A 222 -16.07 -5.35 4.28
CA THR A 222 -14.74 -4.95 4.76
C THR A 222 -14.83 -3.75 5.71
N VAL A 223 -15.58 -2.71 5.31
CA VAL A 223 -15.77 -1.50 6.11
C VAL A 223 -16.36 -1.83 7.48
N ARG A 224 -17.39 -2.69 7.52
CA ARG A 224 -18.02 -3.11 8.78
C ARG A 224 -17.06 -3.91 9.64
N ALA A 225 -16.31 -4.85 9.06
CA ALA A 225 -15.41 -5.72 9.81
C ALA A 225 -14.34 -4.89 10.51
N ARG A 226 -13.75 -3.92 9.80
CA ARG A 226 -12.71 -3.03 10.34
C ARG A 226 -13.21 -2.03 11.37
N MET A 227 -14.48 -1.62 11.27
CA MET A 227 -15.12 -0.83 12.32
C MET A 227 -15.44 -1.68 13.56
N ALA A 228 -15.65 -2.99 13.39
CA ALA A 228 -15.99 -3.93 14.46
C ALA A 228 -14.76 -4.56 15.16
N THR A 229 -13.59 -4.60 14.52
CA THR A 229 -12.34 -5.10 15.11
C THR A 229 -11.74 -4.19 16.19
N GLY A 230 -12.30 -2.99 16.40
CA GLY A 230 -12.06 -2.26 17.62
C GLY A 230 -12.77 -2.95 18.79
N PRO A 231 -12.11 -3.26 19.92
CA PRO A 231 -12.76 -3.94 21.02
C PRO A 231 -13.95 -3.11 21.54
N ALA A 232 -15.15 -3.58 21.21
CA ALA A 232 -16.39 -3.13 21.82
C ALA A 232 -16.54 -3.78 23.20
N ALA A 233 -15.79 -3.30 24.19
CA ALA A 233 -16.10 -3.52 25.60
C ALA A 233 -15.39 -2.48 26.49
N GLY A 234 -16.10 -1.40 26.86
CA GLY A 234 -15.81 -0.69 28.12
C GLY A 234 -15.29 0.76 28.06
N VAL A 235 -15.02 1.35 26.89
CA VAL A 235 -14.63 2.78 26.81
C VAL A 235 -15.80 3.63 26.34
N ASP A 236 -16.18 4.60 27.17
CA ASP A 236 -17.15 5.64 26.83
C ASP A 236 -16.71 6.37 25.53
N PRO A 237 -17.50 6.31 24.44
CA PRO A 237 -17.16 6.94 23.16
C PRO A 237 -16.84 8.44 23.29
N LEU A 238 -17.47 9.12 24.24
CA LEU A 238 -17.18 10.53 24.52
C LEU A 238 -15.76 10.69 25.07
N ARG A 239 -15.41 9.94 26.12
CA ARG A 239 -14.06 9.96 26.69
C ARG A 239 -13.00 9.55 25.67
N GLY A 240 -13.26 8.53 24.87
CA GLY A 240 -12.38 8.11 23.79
C GLY A 240 -12.15 9.23 22.77
N THR A 241 -13.23 9.87 22.33
CA THR A 241 -13.15 10.98 21.37
C THR A 241 -12.36 12.15 21.97
N LEU A 242 -12.61 12.51 23.23
CA LEU A 242 -11.88 13.55 23.94
C LEU A 242 -10.38 13.24 24.05
N ALA A 243 -10.01 11.98 24.29
CA ALA A 243 -8.61 11.55 24.35
C ALA A 243 -7.87 11.72 23.01
N TYR A 244 -8.56 11.55 21.88
CA TYR A 244 -7.98 11.75 20.54
C TYR A 244 -8.03 13.20 20.04
N LEU A 245 -8.70 14.12 20.73
CA LEU A 245 -8.71 15.53 20.33
C LEU A 245 -7.31 16.16 20.35
N GLY A 246 -6.54 15.93 21.41
CA GLY A 246 -5.16 16.43 21.54
C GLY A 246 -4.29 15.99 20.36
N PRO A 247 -4.13 14.67 20.12
CA PRO A 247 -3.38 14.15 18.97
C PRO A 247 -3.91 14.63 17.61
N THR A 248 -5.22 14.81 17.47
CA THR A 248 -5.81 15.31 16.21
C THR A 248 -5.49 16.78 15.96
N LEU A 249 -5.53 17.61 17.01
CA LEU A 249 -5.15 19.04 16.95
C LEU A 249 -3.64 19.20 16.70
N GLU A 250 -2.82 18.39 17.35
CA GLU A 250 -1.38 18.33 17.09
C GLU A 250 -1.13 17.89 15.64
N GLY A 251 -1.79 16.82 15.17
CA GLY A 251 -1.69 16.36 13.79
C GLY A 251 -2.10 17.42 12.76
N LEU A 252 -3.08 18.27 13.08
CA LEU A 252 -3.52 19.37 12.21
C LEU A 252 -2.41 20.42 12.02
N ALA A 253 -1.63 20.70 13.07
CA ALA A 253 -0.46 21.55 13.01
C ALA A 253 0.76 20.83 12.38
N PHE A 254 0.79 19.50 12.38
CA PHE A 254 1.90 18.70 11.85
C PHE A 254 3.29 19.11 12.39
N PRO A 255 3.49 19.28 13.72
CA PRO A 255 4.63 19.97 14.29
C PRO A 255 5.85 19.06 14.54
N TYR A 256 6.18 18.17 13.60
CA TYR A 256 7.29 17.22 13.81
C TYR A 256 8.62 17.93 14.12
N GLY A 257 9.22 17.58 15.25
CA GLY A 257 10.43 18.22 15.79
C GLY A 257 10.18 19.39 16.76
N SER A 258 8.98 19.97 16.77
CA SER A 258 8.63 21.14 17.61
C SER A 258 7.49 20.87 18.60
N GLY A 259 6.73 19.79 18.39
CA GLY A 259 5.63 19.35 19.24
C GLY A 259 4.59 20.46 19.48
N TRP A 260 4.10 20.54 20.72
CA TRP A 260 3.07 21.51 21.11
C TRP A 260 3.44 22.97 20.94
N VAL A 261 4.73 23.33 20.81
CA VAL A 261 5.15 24.72 20.59
C VAL A 261 4.61 25.25 19.26
N ALA A 262 4.70 24.48 18.19
CA ALA A 262 4.18 24.90 16.88
C ALA A 262 2.65 24.89 16.83
N THR A 263 2.00 23.93 17.49
CA THR A 263 0.55 23.91 17.67
C THR A 263 0.07 25.16 18.44
N ALA A 264 0.78 25.53 19.51
CA ALA A 264 0.48 26.71 20.32
C ALA A 264 0.73 28.01 19.55
N ALA A 265 1.86 28.16 18.86
CA ALA A 265 2.15 29.33 18.03
C ALA A 265 1.08 29.54 16.94
N PHE A 266 0.60 28.45 16.36
CA PHE A 266 -0.49 28.46 15.39
C PHE A 266 -1.80 28.92 16.01
N GLY A 267 -2.20 28.32 17.14
CA GLY A 267 -3.39 28.70 17.90
C GLY A 267 -3.36 30.15 18.36
N LEU A 268 -2.23 30.61 18.89
CA LEU A 268 -2.02 32.00 19.33
C LEU A 268 -2.14 32.99 18.18
N THR A 269 -1.63 32.65 16.99
CA THR A 269 -1.78 33.51 15.80
C THR A 269 -3.25 33.68 15.42
N LEU A 270 -4.03 32.60 15.44
CA LEU A 270 -5.46 32.66 15.21
C LEU A 270 -6.16 33.51 16.27
N LEU A 271 -5.92 33.22 17.55
CA LEU A 271 -6.51 33.96 18.67
C LEU A 271 -6.20 35.46 18.61
N ALA A 272 -4.95 35.83 18.32
CA ALA A 272 -4.54 37.22 18.15
C ALA A 272 -5.28 37.90 16.99
N GLY A 273 -5.42 37.23 15.84
CA GLY A 273 -6.18 37.74 14.71
C GLY A 273 -7.65 37.98 15.05
N PHE A 274 -8.30 37.03 15.75
CA PHE A 274 -9.67 37.17 16.23
C PHE A 274 -9.83 38.29 17.27
N ALA A 275 -8.88 38.45 18.19
CA ALA A 275 -8.90 39.49 19.21
C ALA A 275 -8.72 40.90 18.62
N VAL A 276 -7.80 41.05 17.66
CA VAL A 276 -7.48 42.33 17.02
C VAL A 276 -8.56 42.74 16.00
N ARG A 277 -9.22 41.77 15.37
CA ARG A 277 -10.31 42.01 14.42
C ARG A 277 -11.52 41.14 14.77
N PRO A 278 -12.29 41.47 15.83
CA PRO A 278 -13.49 40.71 16.17
C PRO A 278 -14.46 40.71 14.97
N PRO A 279 -14.96 39.54 14.55
CA PRO A 279 -15.76 39.45 13.34
C PRO A 279 -17.13 40.09 13.56
N ARG A 280 -17.55 40.95 12.63
CA ARG A 280 -18.95 41.42 12.58
C ARG A 280 -19.88 40.24 12.28
N ARG A 281 -21.17 40.35 12.61
CA ARG A 281 -22.16 39.27 12.41
C ARG A 281 -22.08 38.59 11.03
N GLU A 282 -22.03 39.36 9.96
CA GLU A 282 -21.91 38.81 8.59
C GLU A 282 -20.59 38.07 8.35
N GLN A 283 -19.48 38.58 8.89
CA GLN A 283 -18.18 37.93 8.81
C GLN A 283 -18.13 36.67 9.68
N ALA A 284 -18.75 36.69 10.86
CA ALA A 284 -18.86 35.53 11.74
C ALA A 284 -19.62 34.40 11.04
N ILE A 285 -20.72 34.71 10.35
CA ILE A 285 -21.44 33.73 9.52
C ILE A 285 -20.52 33.15 8.45
N ARG A 286 -19.75 33.97 7.73
CA ARG A 286 -18.80 33.47 6.72
C ARG A 286 -17.70 32.61 7.34
N LEU A 287 -17.19 32.96 8.52
CA LEU A 287 -16.17 32.19 9.24
C LEU A 287 -16.67 30.81 9.70
N LEU A 288 -17.99 30.58 9.76
CA LEU A 288 -18.53 29.23 9.99
C LEU A 288 -18.06 28.23 8.94
N LEU A 289 -17.78 28.63 7.70
CA LEU A 289 -17.34 27.68 6.66
C LEU A 289 -16.07 26.93 7.08
N PRO A 290 -14.90 27.60 7.24
CA PRO A 290 -13.70 26.88 7.63
C PRO A 290 -13.77 26.32 9.05
N LEU A 291 -14.51 26.97 9.98
CA LEU A 291 -14.69 26.44 11.34
C LEU A 291 -15.46 25.12 11.36
N LEU A 292 -16.55 25.01 10.59
CA LEU A 292 -17.33 23.78 10.49
C LEU A 292 -16.53 22.70 9.79
N VAL A 293 -15.87 23.00 8.67
CA VAL A 293 -15.06 22.00 7.94
C VAL A 293 -13.92 21.46 8.80
N VAL A 294 -13.14 22.33 9.46
CA VAL A 294 -12.06 21.89 10.34
C VAL A 294 -12.62 21.19 11.57
N GLY A 295 -13.64 21.76 12.21
CA GLY A 295 -14.24 21.21 13.43
C GLY A 295 -14.87 19.84 13.24
N THR A 296 -15.67 19.64 12.19
CA THR A 296 -16.26 18.32 11.89
C THR A 296 -15.18 17.30 11.50
N THR A 297 -14.11 17.73 10.82
CA THR A 297 -12.98 16.85 10.50
C THR A 297 -12.23 16.41 11.75
N VAL A 298 -11.92 17.33 12.67
CA VAL A 298 -11.24 17.02 13.93
C VAL A 298 -12.09 16.08 14.79
N LEU A 299 -13.37 16.41 14.99
CA LEU A 299 -14.29 15.59 15.78
C LEU A 299 -14.50 14.20 15.16
N GLY A 300 -14.71 14.16 13.84
CA GLY A 300 -14.94 12.92 13.11
C GLY A 300 -13.74 11.99 13.10
N ILE A 301 -12.53 12.52 12.91
CA ILE A 301 -11.30 11.72 12.97
C ILE A 301 -11.04 11.25 14.40
N ALA A 302 -11.22 12.10 15.42
CA ALA A 302 -11.09 11.68 16.81
C ALA A 302 -12.08 10.54 17.16
N TYR A 303 -13.33 10.66 16.69
CA TYR A 303 -14.36 9.64 16.88
C TYR A 303 -14.03 8.31 16.17
N VAL A 304 -13.57 8.34 14.92
CA VAL A 304 -13.19 7.10 14.21
C VAL A 304 -11.91 6.50 14.78
N SER A 305 -10.94 7.33 15.19
CA SER A 305 -9.68 6.86 15.76
C SER A 305 -9.90 6.15 17.09
N GLN A 306 -10.86 6.58 17.92
CA GLN A 306 -11.19 5.84 19.14
C GLN A 306 -11.89 4.51 18.86
N SER A 307 -12.77 4.46 17.85
CA SER A 307 -13.47 3.22 17.46
C SER A 307 -12.50 2.20 16.85
N SER A 308 -11.62 2.64 15.95
CA SER A 308 -10.67 1.77 15.23
C SER A 308 -9.34 1.58 15.94
N ARG A 309 -9.07 2.35 17.01
CA ARG A 309 -7.75 2.48 17.67
C ARG A 309 -6.60 2.82 16.71
N TRP A 310 -6.94 3.44 15.59
CA TRP A 310 -6.00 3.79 14.55
C TRP A 310 -6.13 5.27 14.19
N PHE A 311 -5.09 6.03 14.51
CA PHE A 311 -4.98 7.44 14.15
C PHE A 311 -3.88 7.60 13.10
N ALA A 312 -4.19 8.31 12.03
CA ALA A 312 -3.20 8.70 11.03
C ALA A 312 -3.44 10.15 10.59
N VAL A 313 -2.39 10.96 10.70
CA VAL A 313 -2.45 12.42 10.47
C VAL A 313 -2.87 12.77 9.04
N ARG A 314 -2.57 11.89 8.07
CA ARG A 314 -2.99 12.01 6.66
C ARG A 314 -4.48 12.17 6.43
N HIS A 315 -5.33 11.70 7.34
CA HIS A 315 -6.78 11.87 7.23
C HIS A 315 -7.20 13.34 7.35
N LEU A 316 -6.35 14.22 7.92
CA LEU A 316 -6.60 15.65 8.10
C LEU A 316 -6.31 16.48 6.84
N VAL A 317 -5.58 15.92 5.86
CA VAL A 317 -5.13 16.62 4.64
C VAL A 317 -6.27 17.41 3.95
N PRO A 318 -7.49 16.87 3.76
CA PRO A 318 -8.54 17.60 3.06
C PRO A 318 -9.05 18.85 3.79
N ALA A 319 -8.82 18.97 5.11
CA ALA A 319 -9.24 20.12 5.91
C ALA A 319 -8.18 21.23 5.99
N ILE A 320 -6.91 20.95 5.68
CA ILE A 320 -5.81 21.92 5.79
C ILE A 320 -6.03 23.19 4.95
N PRO A 321 -6.56 23.14 3.71
CA PRO A 321 -6.84 24.36 2.98
C PRO A 321 -7.83 25.31 3.68
N PHE A 322 -8.76 24.77 4.48
CA PHE A 322 -9.74 25.54 5.25
C PHE A 322 -9.15 26.11 6.52
N LEU A 323 -8.22 25.39 7.15
CA LEU A 323 -7.37 25.96 8.19
C LEU A 323 -6.56 27.16 7.65
N GLY A 324 -6.04 27.03 6.43
CA GLY A 324 -5.37 28.11 5.71
C GLY A 324 -6.24 29.34 5.50
N LEU A 325 -7.55 29.18 5.32
CA LEU A 325 -8.49 30.31 5.27
C LEU A 325 -8.56 31.08 6.59
N LEU A 326 -8.59 30.37 7.73
CA LEU A 326 -8.60 30.99 9.06
C LEU A 326 -7.31 31.76 9.31
N VAL A 327 -6.17 31.16 8.98
CA VAL A 327 -4.85 31.81 9.09
C VAL A 327 -4.78 33.04 8.19
N ALA A 328 -5.18 32.92 6.92
CA ALA A 328 -5.18 34.04 5.99
C ALA A 328 -6.03 35.21 6.48
N TRP A 329 -7.21 34.93 7.03
CA TRP A 329 -8.08 35.95 7.62
C TRP A 329 -7.46 36.59 8.88
N ALA A 330 -6.87 35.78 9.77
CA ALA A 330 -6.21 36.26 10.98
C ALA A 330 -5.01 37.17 10.66
N LEU A 331 -4.14 36.75 9.72
CA LEU A 331 -2.97 37.53 9.30
C LEU A 331 -3.38 38.85 8.59
N ASP A 332 -4.42 38.85 7.76
CA ASP A 332 -4.98 40.08 7.17
C ASP A 332 -5.56 41.01 8.26
N GLY A 333 -6.17 40.44 9.30
CA GLY A 333 -6.61 41.16 10.50
C GLY A 333 -5.45 41.87 11.21
N LEU A 334 -4.39 41.12 11.53
CA LEU A 334 -3.18 41.68 12.16
C LEU A 334 -2.56 42.77 11.29
N TRP A 335 -2.42 42.53 9.98
CA TRP A 335 -1.87 43.53 9.04
C TRP A 335 -2.69 44.83 8.99
N SER A 336 -4.02 44.71 9.01
CA SER A 336 -4.92 45.86 8.82
C SER A 336 -5.14 46.68 10.08
N ARG A 337 -5.02 46.06 11.27
CA ARG A 337 -5.34 46.70 12.55
C ARG A 337 -4.13 46.91 13.46
N TRP A 338 -3.15 46.02 13.44
CA TRP A 338 -2.00 46.07 14.34
C TRP A 338 -0.73 45.48 13.72
N ARG A 339 -0.21 46.23 12.75
CA ARG A 339 0.95 45.85 11.91
C ARG A 339 2.16 45.28 12.67
N PRO A 340 2.56 45.78 13.86
CA PRO A 340 3.72 45.25 14.58
C PRO A 340 3.58 43.79 15.02
N LEU A 341 2.36 43.28 15.23
CA LEU A 341 2.18 41.86 15.59
C LEU A 341 2.37 40.91 14.41
N LEU A 342 2.20 41.38 13.17
CA LEU A 342 2.36 40.53 12.00
C LEU A 342 3.78 39.93 11.88
N PRO A 343 4.88 40.71 11.90
CA PRO A 343 6.22 40.15 11.81
C PRO A 343 6.53 39.22 12.98
N LEU A 344 6.02 39.51 14.18
CA LEU A 344 6.15 38.61 15.34
C LEU A 344 5.43 37.28 15.11
N ALA A 345 4.17 37.30 14.65
CA ALA A 345 3.41 36.10 14.34
C ALA A 345 4.08 35.27 13.22
N LEU A 346 4.55 35.93 12.16
CA LEU A 346 5.27 35.27 11.07
C LEU A 346 6.61 34.68 11.55
N LEU A 347 7.35 35.38 12.41
CA LEU A 347 8.59 34.87 12.99
C LEU A 347 8.33 33.65 13.87
N LEU A 348 7.32 33.70 14.75
CA LEU A 348 6.95 32.58 15.61
C LEU A 348 6.52 31.35 14.79
N LEU A 349 5.66 31.55 13.78
CA LEU A 349 5.28 30.47 12.87
C LEU A 349 6.48 29.92 12.12
N THR A 350 7.35 30.79 11.60
CA THR A 350 8.55 30.36 10.86
C THR A 350 9.48 29.54 11.74
N LEU A 351 9.82 30.03 12.94
CA LEU A 351 10.69 29.31 13.87
C LEU A 351 10.07 27.99 14.31
N ALA A 352 8.77 27.98 14.61
CA ALA A 352 8.10 26.78 15.10
C ALA A 352 7.96 25.70 14.02
N TYR A 353 7.76 26.10 12.76
CA TYR A 353 7.62 25.17 11.63
C TYR A 353 8.93 24.89 10.88
N TRP A 354 10.00 25.63 11.18
CA TRP A 354 11.30 25.47 10.52
C TRP A 354 11.81 24.02 10.58
N PRO A 355 11.82 23.32 11.73
CA PRO A 355 12.27 21.93 11.78
C PRO A 355 11.43 21.01 10.89
N THR A 356 10.11 21.18 10.90
CA THR A 356 9.19 20.40 10.07
C THR A 356 9.45 20.64 8.59
N CYS A 357 9.47 21.90 8.17
CA CYS A 357 9.53 22.30 6.76
C CYS A 357 10.91 22.15 6.13
N SER A 358 11.99 22.27 6.91
CA SER A 358 13.36 22.14 6.39
C SER A 358 13.89 20.71 6.37
N ARG A 359 13.35 19.83 7.24
CA ARG A 359 13.86 18.46 7.40
C ARG A 359 12.77 17.41 7.31
N PHE A 360 11.82 17.37 8.24
CA PHE A 360 10.88 16.23 8.35
C PHE A 360 10.02 16.01 7.12
N VAL A 361 9.61 17.09 6.45
CA VAL A 361 8.83 17.00 5.22
C VAL A 361 9.58 16.21 4.14
N TYR A 362 10.91 16.29 4.07
CA TYR A 362 11.72 15.66 3.02
C TYR A 362 12.40 14.37 3.48
N ALA A 363 12.74 14.26 4.76
CA ALA A 363 13.31 13.05 5.34
C ALA A 363 12.33 11.85 5.31
N LYS A 364 11.02 12.12 5.19
CA LYS A 364 9.94 11.11 5.06
C LYS A 364 9.92 10.00 6.14
N THR A 365 10.45 10.28 7.33
CA THR A 365 10.58 9.31 8.44
C THR A 365 9.28 9.05 9.21
N LEU A 366 8.15 9.61 8.77
CA LEU A 366 6.92 9.67 9.58
C LEU A 366 6.01 8.44 9.44
N GLU A 367 6.25 7.61 8.43
CA GLU A 367 5.48 6.40 8.12
C GLU A 367 6.38 5.15 8.05
N VAL A 368 7.61 5.24 8.54
CA VAL A 368 8.60 4.16 8.57
C VAL A 368 8.97 3.87 10.02
N VAL A 369 8.67 2.67 10.50
CA VAL A 369 8.95 2.27 11.89
C VAL A 369 10.26 1.49 12.00
N ASP A 370 10.63 0.74 10.95
CA ASP A 370 11.85 -0.07 10.88
C ASP A 370 12.62 0.17 9.58
N PRO A 371 13.96 0.08 9.58
CA PRO A 371 14.74 0.10 8.35
C PRO A 371 14.33 -1.07 7.45
N PHE A 372 13.96 -0.77 6.21
CA PHE A 372 13.62 -1.77 5.20
C PHE A 372 14.42 -1.49 3.92
N ASP A 373 14.68 -2.53 3.13
CA ASP A 373 15.33 -2.44 1.84
C ASP A 373 14.36 -2.87 0.73
N PRO A 374 13.78 -1.94 -0.05
CA PRO A 374 12.86 -2.28 -1.12
C PRO A 374 13.54 -2.95 -2.32
N THR A 375 14.87 -3.04 -2.36
CA THR A 375 15.61 -3.74 -3.42
C THR A 375 15.86 -5.21 -3.10
N ALA A 376 15.67 -5.64 -1.85
CA ALA A 376 16.09 -6.95 -1.38
C ALA A 376 15.45 -8.10 -2.18
N ASP A 377 14.12 -8.07 -2.37
CA ASP A 377 13.42 -9.12 -3.10
C ASP A 377 13.83 -9.15 -4.58
N TYR A 378 14.01 -7.98 -5.19
CA TYR A 378 14.44 -7.87 -6.58
C TYR A 378 15.83 -8.49 -6.79
N ARG A 379 16.80 -8.15 -5.92
CA ARG A 379 18.16 -8.69 -5.97
C ARG A 379 18.19 -10.21 -5.76
N TYR A 380 17.36 -10.71 -4.84
CA TYR A 380 17.25 -12.15 -4.61
C TYR A 380 16.71 -12.89 -5.84
N LEU A 381 15.62 -12.37 -6.43
CA LEU A 381 14.90 -13.02 -7.52
C LEU A 381 15.65 -12.97 -8.84
N ILE A 382 16.30 -11.86 -9.20
CA ILE A 382 16.94 -11.72 -10.52
C ILE A 382 18.12 -12.69 -10.73
N GLU A 383 18.72 -13.17 -9.65
CA GLU A 383 19.80 -14.16 -9.69
C GLU A 383 19.29 -15.61 -9.84
N ARG A 384 17.99 -15.86 -9.61
CA ARG A 384 17.44 -17.22 -9.40
C ARG A 384 16.21 -17.54 -10.25
N ALA A 385 15.42 -16.54 -10.61
CA ALA A 385 14.18 -16.67 -11.33
C ALA A 385 14.32 -16.12 -12.77
N GLY A 386 13.74 -16.83 -13.74
CA GLY A 386 13.76 -16.46 -15.16
C GLY A 386 12.49 -15.76 -15.65
N SER A 387 12.50 -15.27 -16.89
CA SER A 387 11.33 -14.62 -17.53
C SER A 387 10.10 -15.52 -17.63
N ASP A 388 10.30 -16.84 -17.64
CA ASP A 388 9.25 -17.87 -17.72
C ASP A 388 8.79 -18.35 -16.34
N ASP A 389 9.25 -17.72 -15.26
CA ASP A 389 8.83 -17.98 -13.90
C ASP A 389 7.72 -16.99 -13.48
N LEU A 390 6.93 -17.38 -12.48
CA LEU A 390 5.93 -16.51 -11.86
C LEU A 390 6.19 -16.33 -10.36
N VAL A 391 6.24 -15.07 -9.91
CA VAL A 391 6.49 -14.72 -8.51
C VAL A 391 5.20 -14.28 -7.82
N TYR A 392 4.83 -14.94 -6.73
CA TYR A 392 3.73 -14.55 -5.85
C TYR A 392 4.22 -13.75 -4.66
N PHE A 393 3.54 -12.65 -4.37
CA PHE A 393 3.75 -11.88 -3.15
C PHE A 393 2.54 -12.03 -2.20
N ASN A 394 2.81 -12.27 -0.92
CA ASN A 394 1.75 -12.25 0.10
C ASN A 394 1.38 -10.84 0.59
N VAL A 395 2.14 -9.81 0.18
CA VAL A 395 1.87 -8.39 0.45
C VAL A 395 2.10 -7.57 -0.82
N LEU A 396 1.10 -6.78 -1.22
CA LEU A 396 1.20 -5.93 -2.43
C LEU A 396 2.28 -4.83 -2.29
N SER A 397 2.59 -4.36 -1.09
CA SER A 397 3.68 -3.40 -0.88
C SER A 397 5.01 -3.90 -1.46
N LYS A 398 5.35 -5.16 -1.17
CA LYS A 398 6.58 -5.80 -1.67
C LYS A 398 6.51 -6.07 -3.17
N ALA A 399 5.34 -6.50 -3.67
CA ALA A 399 5.10 -6.63 -5.11
C ALA A 399 5.32 -5.30 -5.85
N GLY A 400 4.96 -4.18 -5.24
CA GLY A 400 5.13 -2.86 -5.82
C GLY A 400 6.59 -2.40 -5.84
N TRP A 401 7.37 -2.76 -4.81
CA TRP A 401 8.81 -2.54 -4.82
C TRP A 401 9.49 -3.35 -5.92
N TYR A 402 9.11 -4.61 -6.07
CA TYR A 402 9.57 -5.44 -7.17
C TYR A 402 9.18 -4.83 -8.54
N GLU A 403 7.90 -4.47 -8.73
CA GLU A 403 7.41 -3.88 -9.99
C GLU A 403 8.07 -2.53 -10.33
N ASN A 404 8.51 -1.75 -9.34
CA ASN A 404 9.24 -0.51 -9.55
C ASN A 404 10.61 -0.73 -10.20
N LEU A 405 11.26 -1.85 -9.88
CA LEU A 405 12.61 -2.22 -10.34
C LEU A 405 12.58 -3.17 -11.55
N ARG A 406 11.45 -3.86 -11.75
CA ARG A 406 11.26 -4.91 -12.77
C ARG A 406 11.43 -4.39 -14.20
N GLN A 407 12.20 -5.15 -14.98
CA GLN A 407 12.42 -4.97 -16.40
C GLN A 407 11.61 -5.97 -17.23
N SER A 408 11.62 -5.84 -18.56
CA SER A 408 10.82 -6.69 -19.45
C SER A 408 11.24 -8.16 -19.49
N GLY A 409 12.51 -8.46 -19.17
CA GLY A 409 13.04 -9.82 -19.09
C GLY A 409 12.95 -10.46 -17.70
N ASP A 410 12.45 -9.73 -16.71
CA ASP A 410 12.37 -10.22 -15.33
C ASP A 410 11.04 -10.99 -15.13
N PRO A 411 11.00 -11.95 -14.20
CA PRO A 411 9.82 -12.76 -13.92
C PRO A 411 8.55 -11.92 -13.72
N ALA A 412 7.44 -12.36 -14.30
CA ALA A 412 6.14 -11.77 -14.01
C ALA A 412 5.77 -11.99 -12.53
N TRP A 413 4.82 -11.20 -12.02
CA TRP A 413 4.33 -11.39 -10.66
C TRP A 413 2.80 -11.47 -10.58
N SER A 414 2.37 -12.17 -9.54
CA SER A 414 0.99 -12.31 -9.08
C SER A 414 0.97 -12.17 -7.55
N TYR A 415 -0.19 -12.33 -6.93
CA TYR A 415 -0.35 -12.13 -5.49
C TYR A 415 -1.10 -13.29 -4.84
N ALA A 416 -0.82 -13.52 -3.56
CA ALA A 416 -1.51 -14.47 -2.70
C ALA A 416 -1.64 -13.83 -1.32
N MET A 417 -2.51 -12.82 -1.18
CA MET A 417 -2.48 -11.94 0.00
C MET A 417 -2.88 -12.72 1.26
N ARG A 418 -1.93 -12.85 2.18
CA ARG A 418 -2.09 -13.59 3.45
C ARG A 418 -1.56 -12.80 4.64
N TRP A 419 -1.46 -11.48 4.48
CA TRP A 419 -0.95 -10.58 5.51
C TRP A 419 -1.66 -9.23 5.46
N ASP A 420 -1.57 -8.46 6.54
CA ASP A 420 -2.24 -7.16 6.62
C ASP A 420 -1.90 -6.23 5.44
N PRO A 421 -2.89 -5.48 4.93
CA PRO A 421 -4.26 -5.32 5.45
C PRO A 421 -5.29 -6.31 4.88
N ILE A 422 -4.91 -7.25 4.00
CA ILE A 422 -5.84 -8.17 3.32
C ILE A 422 -5.38 -9.62 3.49
N ILE A 423 -6.24 -10.44 4.09
CA ILE A 423 -6.09 -11.89 4.10
C ILE A 423 -7.14 -12.47 3.16
N GLU A 424 -6.73 -12.89 1.98
CA GLU A 424 -7.62 -13.53 1.01
C GLU A 424 -8.01 -14.94 1.47
N PRO A 425 -9.27 -15.36 1.22
CA PRO A 425 -9.68 -16.76 1.37
C PRO A 425 -8.84 -17.68 0.48
N MET A 426 -8.49 -18.86 1.01
CA MET A 426 -7.62 -19.82 0.34
C MET A 426 -8.22 -20.34 -0.97
N GLU A 427 -9.54 -20.41 -1.09
CA GLU A 427 -10.23 -20.87 -2.29
C GLU A 427 -9.90 -19.99 -3.50
N ARG A 428 -9.80 -18.68 -3.28
CA ARG A 428 -9.47 -17.70 -4.31
C ARG A 428 -7.98 -17.73 -4.68
N ILE A 429 -7.11 -17.90 -3.68
CA ILE A 429 -5.67 -18.04 -3.91
C ILE A 429 -5.40 -19.33 -4.70
N ALA A 430 -5.96 -20.45 -4.24
CA ALA A 430 -5.83 -21.75 -4.89
C ALA A 430 -6.33 -21.69 -6.35
N ALA A 431 -7.52 -21.13 -6.59
CA ALA A 431 -8.05 -21.01 -7.95
C ALA A 431 -7.18 -20.14 -8.88
N ARG A 432 -6.47 -19.13 -8.33
CA ARG A 432 -5.53 -18.30 -9.08
C ARG A 432 -4.26 -19.10 -9.42
N ILE A 433 -3.64 -19.73 -8.43
CA ILE A 433 -2.40 -20.49 -8.61
C ILE A 433 -2.63 -21.68 -9.56
N THR A 434 -3.70 -22.45 -9.39
CA THR A 434 -4.04 -23.58 -10.28
C THR A 434 -4.25 -23.16 -11.74
N ARG A 435 -4.79 -21.95 -11.98
CA ARG A 435 -4.91 -21.44 -13.35
C ARG A 435 -3.55 -21.05 -13.91
N ASP A 436 -2.74 -20.39 -13.10
CA ASP A 436 -1.42 -19.93 -13.53
C ASP A 436 -0.48 -21.13 -13.84
N THR A 437 -0.67 -22.29 -13.21
CA THR A 437 0.10 -23.53 -13.50
C THR A 437 -0.15 -24.12 -14.88
N GLU A 438 -1.19 -23.68 -15.59
CA GLU A 438 -1.39 -24.03 -17.01
C GLU A 438 -0.30 -23.40 -17.90
N ARG A 439 0.33 -22.31 -17.43
CA ARG A 439 1.34 -21.55 -18.17
C ARG A 439 2.73 -21.61 -17.54
N TYR A 440 2.80 -21.62 -16.21
CA TYR A 440 4.06 -21.52 -15.47
C TYR A 440 4.35 -22.81 -14.72
N GLN A 441 5.49 -23.43 -14.99
CA GLN A 441 5.95 -24.63 -14.28
C GLN A 441 6.82 -24.31 -13.06
N ARG A 442 7.38 -23.09 -13.01
CA ARG A 442 8.28 -22.62 -11.95
C ARG A 442 7.61 -21.46 -11.21
N LEU A 443 7.26 -21.70 -9.95
CA LEU A 443 6.56 -20.75 -9.11
C LEU A 443 7.46 -20.32 -7.96
N TRP A 444 7.57 -19.02 -7.75
CA TRP A 444 8.26 -18.43 -6.60
C TRP A 444 7.27 -17.77 -5.67
N PHE A 445 7.54 -17.81 -4.37
CA PHE A 445 6.71 -17.15 -3.36
C PHE A 445 7.59 -16.31 -2.44
N VAL A 446 7.31 -15.01 -2.40
CA VAL A 446 7.90 -14.05 -1.48
C VAL A 446 6.93 -13.88 -0.32
N LEU A 447 7.18 -14.61 0.77
CA LEU A 447 6.32 -14.63 1.95
C LEU A 447 6.91 -13.75 3.05
N TYR A 448 6.44 -12.51 3.17
CA TYR A 448 6.74 -11.66 4.32
C TYR A 448 6.17 -12.28 5.60
N LYS A 449 7.00 -12.35 6.65
CA LYS A 449 6.78 -13.13 7.88
C LYS A 449 6.58 -14.62 7.60
N GLY A 450 7.20 -15.12 6.53
CA GLY A 450 7.25 -16.53 6.10
C GLY A 450 6.06 -17.39 6.47
N THR A 451 6.23 -18.37 7.35
CA THR A 451 5.17 -19.32 7.75
C THR A 451 4.42 -18.93 9.03
N PHE A 452 4.43 -17.65 9.43
CA PHE A 452 3.68 -17.20 10.60
C PHE A 452 2.23 -16.82 10.26
N GLY A 453 1.33 -17.03 11.24
CA GLY A 453 -0.05 -16.55 11.16
C GLY A 453 -0.81 -17.10 9.95
N PRO A 454 -1.51 -16.26 9.16
CA PRO A 454 -2.31 -16.73 8.04
C PRO A 454 -1.48 -17.35 6.89
N ASN A 455 -0.16 -17.18 6.84
CA ASN A 455 0.66 -17.78 5.79
C ASN A 455 0.75 -19.32 5.91
N VAL A 456 0.47 -19.91 7.09
CA VAL A 456 0.55 -21.36 7.32
C VAL A 456 -0.34 -22.13 6.33
N ASP A 457 -1.59 -21.73 6.18
CA ASP A 457 -2.54 -22.42 5.28
C ASP A 457 -2.06 -22.42 3.83
N LEU A 458 -1.43 -21.33 3.39
CA LEU A 458 -0.86 -21.24 2.05
C LEU A 458 0.33 -22.19 1.90
N LYS A 459 1.25 -22.21 2.88
CA LYS A 459 2.41 -23.10 2.85
C LYS A 459 2.00 -24.58 2.79
N VAL A 460 1.10 -25.00 3.68
CA VAL A 460 0.58 -26.37 3.71
C VAL A 460 -0.07 -26.73 2.38
N TRP A 461 -0.93 -25.84 1.86
CA TRP A 461 -1.60 -26.08 0.58
C TRP A 461 -0.62 -26.21 -0.59
N LEU A 462 0.47 -25.43 -0.61
CA LEU A 462 1.51 -25.54 -1.63
C LEU A 462 2.28 -26.86 -1.53
N ASP A 463 2.65 -27.28 -0.32
CA ASP A 463 3.38 -28.54 -0.06
C ASP A 463 2.55 -29.78 -0.43
N ASP A 464 1.24 -29.70 -0.24
CA ASP A 464 0.30 -30.78 -0.56
C ASP A 464 0.03 -30.93 -2.07
N ARG A 465 0.30 -29.89 -2.87
CA ARG A 465 -0.11 -29.81 -4.28
C ARG A 465 1.04 -29.75 -5.27
N PHE A 466 2.17 -29.20 -4.87
CA PHE A 466 3.32 -28.95 -5.74
C PHE A 466 4.57 -29.60 -5.16
N PHE A 467 5.67 -29.47 -5.91
CA PHE A 467 6.95 -30.07 -5.59
C PHE A 467 7.90 -28.99 -5.10
N PRO A 468 8.23 -28.93 -3.79
CA PRO A 468 9.21 -27.97 -3.29
C PRO A 468 10.53 -28.07 -4.07
N ALA A 469 11.06 -26.94 -4.49
CA ALA A 469 12.30 -26.84 -5.25
C ALA A 469 13.37 -26.00 -4.56
N GLY A 470 13.03 -25.36 -3.44
CA GLY A 470 13.95 -24.58 -2.63
C GLY A 470 13.22 -23.72 -1.62
N GLY A 471 13.92 -23.35 -0.54
CA GLY A 471 13.37 -22.50 0.50
C GLY A 471 14.46 -21.84 1.32
N GLU A 472 14.38 -20.53 1.50
CA GLU A 472 15.40 -19.76 2.21
C GLU A 472 14.83 -18.54 2.92
N TRP A 473 15.27 -18.33 4.16
CA TRP A 473 14.97 -17.11 4.91
C TRP A 473 16.01 -16.04 4.63
N GLN A 474 15.54 -14.84 4.31
CA GLN A 474 16.36 -13.62 4.26
C GLN A 474 15.67 -12.55 5.10
N GLY A 475 16.22 -12.29 6.28
CA GLY A 475 15.58 -11.46 7.31
C GLY A 475 14.19 -11.98 7.65
N ASP A 476 13.18 -11.14 7.48
CA ASP A 476 11.78 -11.44 7.80
C ASP A 476 11.00 -12.10 6.64
N THR A 477 11.67 -12.45 5.54
CA THR A 477 11.02 -12.98 4.33
C THR A 477 11.48 -14.39 4.06
N LEU A 478 10.53 -15.28 3.83
CA LEU A 478 10.78 -16.63 3.35
C LEU A 478 10.54 -16.64 1.83
N TYR A 479 11.57 -17.02 1.09
CA TYR A 479 11.50 -17.27 -0.34
C TYR A 479 11.30 -18.76 -0.54
N LEU A 480 10.29 -19.14 -1.31
CA LEU A 480 10.03 -20.53 -1.66
C LEU A 480 9.98 -20.68 -3.17
N ALA A 481 10.49 -21.80 -3.66
CA ALA A 481 10.37 -22.23 -5.03
C ALA A 481 9.57 -23.53 -5.09
N TYR A 482 8.64 -23.63 -6.04
CA TYR A 482 7.85 -24.83 -6.29
C TYR A 482 7.86 -25.15 -7.78
N ALA A 483 8.00 -26.44 -8.09
CA ALA A 483 7.75 -27.00 -9.41
C ALA A 483 6.28 -27.45 -9.52
N ALA A 484 5.65 -27.06 -10.61
CA ALA A 484 4.30 -27.43 -11.02
C ALA A 484 4.37 -28.12 -12.41
N PRO A 485 4.83 -29.39 -12.47
CA PRO A 485 5.00 -30.09 -13.74
C PRO A 485 3.66 -30.28 -14.46
N GLN A 486 3.68 -30.20 -15.78
CA GLN A 486 2.52 -30.51 -16.62
C GLN A 486 2.38 -32.03 -16.76
N ALA A 487 1.14 -32.53 -16.80
CA ALA A 487 0.81 -33.93 -16.56
C ALA A 487 1.61 -34.95 -17.39
N GLY A 488 2.06 -36.01 -16.72
CA GLY A 488 2.78 -37.14 -17.29
C GLY A 488 3.65 -37.76 -16.19
N TRP A 489 3.38 -39.01 -15.81
CA TRP A 489 4.09 -39.69 -14.73
C TRP A 489 4.59 -41.05 -15.22
N THR A 490 5.85 -41.35 -14.91
CA THR A 490 6.39 -42.71 -15.02
C THR A 490 6.66 -43.22 -13.61
N GLU A 491 6.16 -44.43 -13.34
CA GLU A 491 6.43 -45.13 -12.10
C GLU A 491 7.69 -45.99 -12.25
N VAL A 492 8.59 -45.86 -11.27
CA VAL A 492 9.77 -46.71 -11.10
C VAL A 492 9.64 -47.40 -9.76
N SER A 493 9.55 -48.73 -9.75
CA SER A 493 9.59 -49.51 -8.52
C SER A 493 11.03 -49.69 -8.04
N SER A 494 11.22 -49.69 -6.73
CA SER A 494 12.52 -49.88 -6.07
C SER A 494 12.31 -50.75 -4.82
N ASP A 495 13.36 -51.48 -4.43
CA ASP A 495 13.45 -52.16 -3.12
C ASP A 495 14.74 -51.75 -2.39
N ALA A 496 15.22 -50.53 -2.66
CA ALA A 496 16.42 -49.98 -2.07
C ALA A 496 16.21 -49.74 -0.57
N LEU A 497 16.92 -50.49 0.27
CA LEU A 497 16.87 -50.42 1.74
C LEU A 497 18.10 -49.69 2.29
N PHE A 498 17.93 -48.42 2.64
CA PHE A 498 18.98 -47.56 3.17
C PHE A 498 19.22 -47.79 4.66
N GLY A 499 20.46 -48.09 5.01
CA GLY A 499 20.92 -48.31 6.40
C GLY A 499 20.24 -49.50 7.09
N GLY A 500 19.50 -50.35 6.37
CA GLY A 500 18.64 -51.38 6.96
C GLY A 500 17.35 -50.84 7.59
N LEU A 501 17.06 -49.53 7.48
CA LEU A 501 16.00 -48.85 8.23
C LEU A 501 14.87 -48.33 7.33
N ILE A 502 15.23 -47.72 6.20
CA ILE A 502 14.29 -46.95 5.36
C ILE A 502 14.30 -47.54 3.94
N ARG A 503 13.14 -47.98 3.46
CA ARG A 503 12.96 -48.54 2.13
C ARG A 503 12.36 -47.51 1.17
N LEU A 504 12.94 -47.35 -0.02
CA LEU A 504 12.29 -46.66 -1.14
C LEU A 504 11.44 -47.66 -1.92
N GLN A 505 10.10 -47.55 -1.84
CA GLN A 505 9.18 -48.46 -2.51
C GLN A 505 8.95 -48.08 -3.98
N THR A 506 8.58 -46.83 -4.24
CA THR A 506 8.30 -46.34 -5.59
C THR A 506 8.71 -44.89 -5.76
N ALA A 507 8.99 -44.53 -7.01
CA ALA A 507 9.18 -43.16 -7.46
C ALA A 507 8.24 -42.87 -8.63
N HIS A 508 7.48 -41.78 -8.56
CA HIS A 508 6.69 -41.23 -9.67
C HIS A 508 7.40 -39.99 -10.18
N LEU A 509 7.92 -40.04 -11.39
CA LEU A 509 8.73 -38.96 -11.96
C LEU A 509 8.19 -38.45 -13.30
N THR A 510 8.50 -37.20 -13.61
CA THR A 510 8.19 -36.59 -14.91
C THR A 510 9.04 -37.25 -16.02
N PRO A 511 8.42 -37.84 -17.06
CA PRO A 511 9.14 -38.65 -18.05
C PRO A 511 9.95 -37.84 -19.06
N GLN A 512 9.51 -36.61 -19.33
CA GLN A 512 10.14 -35.71 -20.28
C GLN A 512 10.31 -34.35 -19.62
N VAL A 513 11.48 -33.78 -19.83
CA VAL A 513 11.87 -32.48 -19.31
C VAL A 513 12.61 -31.71 -20.40
N GLU A 514 12.52 -30.39 -20.35
CA GLU A 514 13.20 -29.49 -21.29
C GLU A 514 14.31 -28.72 -20.57
N PRO A 515 15.36 -28.26 -21.28
CA PRO A 515 16.31 -27.30 -20.73
C PRO A 515 15.60 -26.10 -20.10
N GLY A 516 16.00 -25.69 -18.89
CA GLY A 516 15.36 -24.62 -18.14
C GLY A 516 14.03 -24.98 -17.45
N GLY A 517 13.46 -26.15 -17.76
CA GLY A 517 12.21 -26.66 -17.20
C GLY A 517 12.34 -27.21 -15.78
N VAL A 518 11.39 -28.06 -15.39
CA VAL A 518 11.36 -28.70 -14.07
C VAL A 518 11.38 -30.22 -14.17
N PHE A 519 12.22 -30.86 -13.38
CA PHE A 519 12.11 -32.28 -13.08
C PHE A 519 11.40 -32.44 -11.74
N ALA A 520 10.34 -33.25 -11.68
CA ALA A 520 9.60 -33.49 -10.46
C ALA A 520 9.55 -34.98 -10.14
N VAL A 521 9.72 -35.32 -8.87
CA VAL A 521 9.65 -36.69 -8.37
C VAL A 521 8.87 -36.76 -7.06
N GLU A 522 7.91 -37.68 -7.01
CA GLU A 522 7.23 -38.11 -5.78
C GLU A 522 7.79 -39.48 -5.38
N LEU A 523 8.39 -39.55 -4.19
CA LEU A 523 9.00 -40.74 -3.62
C LEU A 523 8.07 -41.31 -2.54
N ARG A 524 7.95 -42.64 -2.50
CA ARG A 524 7.24 -43.36 -1.44
C ARG A 524 8.22 -44.15 -0.61
N TRP A 525 8.36 -43.71 0.64
CA TRP A 525 9.26 -44.28 1.61
C TRP A 525 8.50 -45.11 2.64
N GLU A 526 9.13 -46.16 3.15
CA GLU A 526 8.62 -46.99 4.26
C GLU A 526 9.72 -47.12 5.33
N ALA A 527 9.39 -46.82 6.59
CA ALA A 527 10.23 -47.21 7.71
C ALA A 527 10.03 -48.71 7.98
N VAL A 528 11.10 -49.51 7.89
CA VAL A 528 11.05 -50.95 8.22
C VAL A 528 11.29 -51.16 9.72
N GLU A 529 12.08 -50.28 10.32
CA GLU A 529 12.44 -50.25 11.75
C GLU A 529 12.30 -48.82 12.28
N PRO A 530 12.21 -48.62 13.62
CA PRO A 530 12.20 -47.29 14.21
C PRO A 530 13.44 -46.48 13.83
N VAL A 531 13.24 -45.26 13.34
CA VAL A 531 14.33 -44.36 12.94
C VAL A 531 14.61 -43.35 14.07
N SER A 532 15.85 -43.25 14.52
CA SER A 532 16.25 -42.36 15.62
C SER A 532 16.97 -41.08 15.19
N THR A 533 17.16 -40.91 13.88
CA THR A 533 17.87 -39.77 13.28
C THR A 533 16.99 -39.10 12.23
N ASP A 534 17.01 -37.78 12.17
CA ASP A 534 16.28 -36.98 11.18
C ASP A 534 17.09 -36.82 9.90
N TYR A 535 16.96 -37.80 9.01
CA TYR A 535 17.64 -37.79 7.72
C TYR A 535 16.99 -36.80 6.75
N LYS A 536 17.82 -36.24 5.85
CA LYS A 536 17.36 -35.53 4.66
C LYS A 536 17.47 -36.44 3.44
N VAL A 537 16.48 -36.32 2.55
CA VAL A 537 16.49 -36.94 1.24
C VAL A 537 17.10 -35.97 0.25
N PHE A 538 18.02 -36.45 -0.59
CA PHE A 538 18.53 -35.70 -1.72
C PHE A 538 18.03 -36.31 -3.04
N VAL A 539 17.76 -35.45 -4.00
CA VAL A 539 17.53 -35.80 -5.41
C VAL A 539 18.58 -35.05 -6.22
N HIS A 540 19.55 -35.78 -6.77
CA HIS A 540 20.68 -35.21 -7.51
C HIS A 540 20.58 -35.55 -8.98
N LEU A 541 20.82 -34.56 -9.84
CA LEU A 541 20.97 -34.76 -11.27
C LEU A 541 22.41 -34.50 -11.67
N THR A 542 23.06 -35.51 -12.25
CA THR A 542 24.49 -35.47 -12.61
C THR A 542 24.70 -35.68 -14.10
N ASP A 543 25.80 -35.17 -14.64
CA ASP A 543 26.27 -35.55 -15.97
C ASP A 543 26.89 -36.97 -15.99
N GLU A 544 27.39 -37.40 -17.15
CA GLU A 544 28.04 -38.72 -17.31
C GLU A 544 29.35 -38.87 -16.53
N SER A 545 30.03 -37.75 -16.21
CA SER A 545 31.24 -37.74 -15.38
C SER A 545 30.92 -37.84 -13.88
N GLY A 546 29.65 -37.68 -13.50
CA GLY A 546 29.19 -37.64 -12.12
C GLY A 546 29.21 -36.23 -11.51
N ALA A 547 29.45 -35.18 -12.30
CA ALA A 547 29.39 -33.81 -11.83
C ALA A 547 27.93 -33.42 -11.56
N LEU A 548 27.69 -32.76 -10.42
CA LEU A 548 26.37 -32.31 -10.02
C LEU A 548 25.93 -31.10 -10.86
N LEU A 549 24.76 -31.19 -11.49
CA LEU A 549 24.19 -30.14 -12.34
C LEU A 549 23.01 -29.43 -11.68
N ALA A 550 22.15 -30.18 -10.99
CA ALA A 550 21.01 -29.65 -10.25
C ALA A 550 20.63 -30.60 -9.11
N GLN A 551 20.01 -30.09 -8.07
CA GLN A 551 19.60 -30.89 -6.92
C GLN A 551 18.40 -30.30 -6.17
N HIS A 552 17.77 -31.14 -5.36
CA HIS A 552 16.88 -30.72 -4.28
C HIS A 552 17.06 -31.62 -3.05
N ASP A 553 17.30 -30.99 -1.91
CA ASP A 553 17.57 -31.65 -0.63
C ASP A 553 16.55 -31.17 0.40
N GLY A 554 15.87 -32.10 1.05
CA GLY A 554 14.74 -31.78 1.92
C GLY A 554 14.56 -32.76 3.07
N ILE A 555 13.96 -32.25 4.16
CA ILE A 555 13.33 -33.14 5.15
C ILE A 555 12.11 -33.77 4.45
N PRO A 556 11.86 -35.08 4.60
CA PRO A 556 10.77 -35.73 3.88
C PRO A 556 9.38 -35.16 4.16
N GLY A 557 8.45 -35.44 3.26
CA GLY A 557 7.08 -34.95 3.32
C GLY A 557 7.02 -33.44 3.15
N SER A 558 7.79 -32.91 2.19
CA SER A 558 7.87 -31.46 1.90
C SER A 558 8.31 -30.63 3.12
N GLY A 559 9.13 -31.21 4.00
CA GLY A 559 9.62 -30.58 5.22
C GLY A 559 8.79 -30.85 6.48
N SER A 560 7.71 -31.63 6.39
CA SER A 560 6.76 -31.84 7.50
C SER A 560 6.86 -33.22 8.18
N ARG A 561 7.62 -34.16 7.61
CA ARG A 561 7.74 -35.54 8.09
C ARG A 561 9.20 -35.94 8.35
N PRO A 562 9.87 -35.36 9.36
CA PRO A 562 11.20 -35.84 9.79
C PRO A 562 11.18 -37.35 10.02
N THR A 563 12.24 -38.06 9.65
CA THR A 563 12.24 -39.53 9.64
C THR A 563 12.05 -40.14 11.03
N THR A 564 12.39 -39.41 12.11
CA THR A 564 12.10 -39.86 13.48
C THR A 564 10.60 -39.94 13.81
N THR A 565 9.76 -39.29 13.01
CA THR A 565 8.30 -39.31 13.18
C THR A 565 7.64 -40.51 12.49
N TRP A 566 8.42 -41.35 11.81
CA TRP A 566 7.89 -42.46 11.03
C TRP A 566 7.70 -43.71 11.89
N GLU A 567 6.52 -44.30 11.81
CA GLU A 567 6.24 -45.58 12.45
C GLU A 567 6.65 -46.74 11.54
N PRO A 568 7.13 -47.88 12.07
CA PRO A 568 7.40 -49.07 11.25
C PRO A 568 6.18 -49.51 10.43
N GLY A 569 6.38 -49.76 9.14
CA GLY A 569 5.34 -50.06 8.15
C GLY A 569 4.58 -48.83 7.62
N GLN A 570 4.86 -47.62 8.12
CA GLN A 570 4.23 -46.40 7.63
C GLN A 570 4.83 -45.98 6.29
N VAL A 571 3.96 -45.73 5.30
CA VAL A 571 4.36 -45.15 4.01
C VAL A 571 4.27 -43.63 4.07
N VAL A 572 5.36 -42.97 3.68
CA VAL A 572 5.47 -41.51 3.63
C VAL A 572 5.71 -41.06 2.19
N THR A 573 4.82 -40.20 1.70
CA THR A 573 4.97 -39.52 0.41
C THR A 573 5.87 -38.31 0.56
N ASP A 574 6.84 -38.18 -0.35
CA ASP A 574 7.84 -37.13 -0.32
C ASP A 574 8.06 -36.54 -1.72
N ARG A 575 7.97 -35.22 -1.85
CA ARG A 575 7.96 -34.54 -3.16
C ARG A 575 9.17 -33.65 -3.31
N HIS A 576 9.86 -33.79 -4.44
CA HIS A 576 11.03 -32.98 -4.78
C HIS A 576 10.86 -32.42 -6.19
N GLY A 577 11.02 -31.11 -6.32
CA GLY A 577 11.13 -30.39 -7.57
C GLY A 577 12.57 -29.97 -7.79
N VAL A 578 13.07 -30.13 -9.01
CA VAL A 578 14.42 -29.69 -9.39
C VAL A 578 14.29 -28.79 -10.60
N PHE A 579 14.75 -27.55 -10.47
CA PHE A 579 14.83 -26.63 -11.61
C PHE A 579 16.07 -26.95 -12.42
N LEU A 580 15.88 -27.21 -13.72
CA LEU A 580 16.97 -27.55 -14.62
C LEU A 580 17.65 -26.27 -15.14
N PRO A 581 18.98 -26.29 -15.34
CA PRO A 581 19.65 -25.20 -16.03
C PRO A 581 19.23 -25.14 -17.50
N THR A 582 19.38 -23.98 -18.13
CA THR A 582 19.10 -23.81 -19.57
C THR A 582 20.16 -24.45 -20.45
N GLN A 583 21.37 -24.66 -19.92
CA GLN A 583 22.45 -25.39 -20.57
C GLN A 583 22.61 -26.74 -19.86
N ILE A 584 22.25 -27.82 -20.55
CA ILE A 584 22.32 -29.20 -20.04
C ILE A 584 23.06 -30.10 -21.03
N PRO A 585 23.72 -31.16 -20.57
CA PRO A 585 24.30 -32.17 -21.44
C PRO A 585 23.22 -33.01 -22.14
N HIS A 586 23.63 -33.78 -23.16
CA HIS A 586 22.75 -34.73 -23.86
C HIS A 586 22.12 -35.76 -22.92
N ARG A 587 22.79 -36.08 -21.81
CA ARG A 587 22.36 -37.12 -20.88
C ARG A 587 22.59 -36.72 -19.42
N MET A 588 21.59 -36.95 -18.57
CA MET A 588 21.65 -36.68 -17.13
C MET A 588 21.12 -37.87 -16.34
N ARG A 589 21.81 -38.25 -15.26
CA ARG A 589 21.42 -39.36 -14.38
C ARG A 589 20.77 -38.82 -13.12
N VAL A 590 19.65 -39.42 -12.71
CA VAL A 590 18.88 -39.01 -11.52
C VAL A 590 19.17 -39.96 -10.37
N TRP A 591 19.68 -39.43 -9.27
CA TRP A 591 20.07 -40.19 -8.09
C TRP A 591 19.25 -39.78 -6.87
N VAL A 592 18.91 -40.75 -6.03
CA VAL A 592 18.24 -40.53 -4.75
C VAL A 592 18.96 -41.26 -3.62
N GLY A 593 19.00 -40.63 -2.45
CA GLY A 593 19.46 -41.25 -1.21
C GLY A 593 19.19 -40.39 0.00
N LEU A 594 19.70 -40.83 1.16
CA LEU A 594 19.50 -40.18 2.45
C LEU A 594 20.83 -39.85 3.12
N TYR A 595 20.86 -38.77 3.90
CA TYR A 595 22.02 -38.40 4.70
C TYR A 595 21.63 -37.73 6.02
N ASP A 596 22.50 -37.87 7.02
CA ASP A 596 22.36 -37.15 8.29
C ASP A 596 22.79 -35.69 8.08
N PRO A 597 21.89 -34.70 8.26
CA PRO A 597 22.23 -33.30 8.05
C PRO A 597 23.23 -32.74 9.08
N ALA A 598 23.41 -33.39 10.23
CA ALA A 598 24.35 -32.96 11.26
C ALA A 598 25.79 -33.40 10.96
N THR A 599 25.98 -34.59 10.40
CA THR A 599 27.31 -35.17 10.11
C THR A 599 27.69 -35.13 8.63
N GLY A 600 26.70 -35.06 7.74
CA GLY A 600 26.88 -35.22 6.30
C GLY A 600 27.03 -36.67 5.84
N GLU A 601 26.94 -37.64 6.76
CA GLU A 601 27.10 -39.07 6.45
C GLU A 601 25.91 -39.60 5.68
N ARG A 602 26.17 -40.35 4.60
CA ARG A 602 25.14 -40.93 3.72
C ARG A 602 24.77 -42.34 4.17
N LEU A 603 23.49 -42.68 4.10
CA LEU A 603 23.04 -44.04 4.36
C LEU A 603 23.42 -44.97 3.20
N LEU A 604 23.98 -46.12 3.54
CA LEU A 604 24.41 -47.13 2.58
C LEU A 604 23.31 -48.15 2.29
N LEU A 605 23.28 -48.63 1.05
CA LEU A 605 22.55 -49.79 0.59
C LEU A 605 23.33 -51.09 0.90
N PRO A 606 22.69 -52.27 0.82
CA PRO A 606 23.37 -53.54 1.12
C PRO A 606 24.57 -53.86 0.21
N ASP A 607 24.61 -53.27 -0.98
CA ASP A 607 25.74 -53.38 -1.93
C ASP A 607 26.88 -52.39 -1.66
N GLY A 608 26.75 -51.56 -0.62
CA GLY A 608 27.72 -50.53 -0.22
C GLY A 608 27.59 -49.20 -0.97
N SER A 609 26.67 -49.06 -1.91
CA SER A 609 26.38 -47.78 -2.56
C SER A 609 25.57 -46.86 -1.63
N ASP A 610 25.62 -45.55 -1.84
CA ASP A 610 24.96 -44.54 -0.99
C ASP A 610 23.72 -43.89 -1.63
N ARG A 611 23.34 -44.39 -2.82
CA ARG A 611 22.31 -43.82 -3.68
C ARG A 611 21.81 -44.82 -4.70
N VAL A 612 20.58 -44.64 -5.16
CA VAL A 612 19.95 -45.42 -6.24
C VAL A 612 19.73 -44.55 -7.47
N GLU A 613 19.99 -45.10 -8.67
CA GLU A 613 19.63 -44.46 -9.94
C GLU A 613 18.13 -44.66 -10.19
N LEU A 614 17.36 -43.58 -10.30
CA LEU A 614 15.93 -43.67 -10.61
C LEU A 614 15.68 -43.75 -12.11
N THR A 615 16.39 -42.94 -12.88
CA THR A 615 16.24 -42.87 -14.33
C THR A 615 17.43 -42.15 -14.97
N THR A 616 17.53 -42.26 -16.29
CA THR A 616 18.38 -41.42 -17.12
C THR A 616 17.51 -40.55 -18.02
N LEU A 617 17.76 -39.23 -18.01
CA LEU A 617 17.12 -38.25 -18.87
C LEU A 617 17.99 -38.01 -20.10
N GLU A 618 17.40 -38.12 -21.29
CA GLU A 618 18.08 -37.88 -22.57
C GLU A 618 17.44 -36.66 -23.26
N PHE A 619 18.28 -35.76 -23.75
CA PHE A 619 17.88 -34.49 -24.37
C PHE A 619 18.34 -34.46 -25.82
N PRO A 620 17.53 -33.92 -26.76
CA PRO A 620 17.83 -33.94 -28.18
C PRO A 620 19.11 -33.19 -28.59
#